data_AF-A0A354SAI8-F1
#
_entry.id   AF-A0A354SAI8-F1
#
_cell.length_a   1.000
_cell.length_b   1.000
_cell.length_c   1.000
_cell.angle_alpha   90.00
_cell.angle_beta   90.00
_cell.angle_gamma   90.00
#
_symmetry.space_group_name_H-M   'P 1'
#
loop_
_entity.id
_entity.type
_entity.pdbx_description
1 polymer ?
#
loop_
_entity_poly.entity_id
_entity_poly.type
_entity_poly.pdbx_seq_one_letter_code
_entity_poly.pdbx_strand_id
1 'polypeptide(L)'
;MSERVGSPEHYAKVLKAEQRSLALSLTAACVLAVVGVAWGLSVSSQIILFDGAYGVIGVALSGLTLHASNLVRRGPSSRYPFGREALGPLVLGVQGLVLLGAFGYAVIDAIQLILAGGGQTELGAALVYAVIAFVGSLIVFLLLRRMSADSELVAAEAAQWAAAVLLGLAMLIGFTTALLLEDS
;
A
#
# COMPACT_ATOMS: atom_id res chain seq x y z
N MET A 1 -11.33 -36.89 -3.05
CA MET A 1 -11.61 -35.49 -2.69
C MET A 1 -11.38 -35.35 -1.19
N SER A 2 -10.12 -35.44 -0.77
CA SER A 2 -9.70 -35.47 0.64
C SER A 2 -9.37 -34.04 1.05
N GLU A 3 -10.27 -33.43 1.82
CA GLU A 3 -10.03 -32.14 2.45
C GLU A 3 -8.80 -32.24 3.34
N ARG A 4 -7.86 -31.32 3.08
CA ARG A 4 -6.71 -31.05 3.92
C ARG A 4 -7.21 -30.42 5.22
N VAL A 5 -7.76 -31.23 6.12
CA VAL A 5 -7.97 -30.81 7.51
C VAL A 5 -6.59 -30.79 8.17
N GLY A 6 -5.85 -29.70 7.91
CA GLY A 6 -4.64 -29.40 8.65
C GLY A 6 -4.97 -29.35 10.13
N SER A 7 -4.11 -29.92 10.97
CA SER A 7 -4.35 -29.97 12.42
C SER A 7 -4.63 -28.55 12.97
N PRO A 8 -5.39 -28.41 14.07
CA PRO A 8 -5.66 -27.11 14.69
C PRO A 8 -4.40 -26.25 14.91
N GLU A 9 -3.26 -26.90 15.13
CA GLU A 9 -1.95 -26.25 15.25
C GLU A 9 -1.43 -25.65 13.94
N HIS A 10 -1.68 -26.31 12.81
CA HIS A 10 -1.30 -25.80 11.49
C HIS A 10 -2.08 -24.53 11.15
N TYR A 11 -3.40 -24.53 11.38
CA TYR A 11 -4.25 -23.36 11.16
C TYR A 11 -3.85 -22.17 12.05
N ALA A 12 -3.54 -22.43 13.32
CA ALA A 12 -3.07 -21.38 14.23
C ALA A 12 -1.70 -20.80 13.83
N LYS A 13 -0.81 -21.61 13.23
CA LYS A 13 0.48 -21.13 12.70
C LYS A 13 0.30 -20.24 11.47
N VAL A 14 -0.56 -20.63 10.53
CA VAL A 14 -0.88 -19.84 9.33
C VAL A 14 -1.45 -18.48 9.72
N LEU A 15 -2.44 -18.43 10.62
CA LEU A 15 -3.03 -17.17 11.08
C LEU A 15 -2.02 -16.25 11.81
N LYS A 16 -1.12 -16.82 12.61
CA LYS A 16 -0.06 -16.03 13.26
C LYS A 16 0.95 -15.46 12.25
N ALA A 17 1.27 -16.22 11.21
CA ALA A 17 2.14 -15.76 10.12
C ALA A 17 1.46 -14.63 9.33
N GLU A 18 0.19 -14.80 8.97
CA GLU A 18 -0.63 -13.77 8.31
C GLU A 18 -0.61 -12.45 9.09
N GLN A 19 -0.89 -12.48 10.39
CA GLN A 19 -0.90 -11.26 11.20
C GLN A 19 0.44 -10.55 11.26
N ARG A 20 1.54 -11.31 11.30
CA ARG A 20 2.89 -10.72 11.26
C ARG A 20 3.14 -10.03 9.92
N SER A 21 2.72 -10.64 8.82
CA SER A 21 2.79 -10.04 7.48
C SER A 21 1.96 -8.76 7.38
N LEU A 22 0.71 -8.79 7.86
CA LEU A 22 -0.18 -7.62 7.83
C LEU A 22 0.32 -6.50 8.76
N ALA A 23 0.87 -6.84 9.93
CA ALA A 23 1.49 -5.86 10.82
C ALA A 23 2.76 -5.25 10.22
N LEU A 24 3.57 -6.04 9.51
CA LEU A 24 4.71 -5.54 8.75
C LEU A 24 4.26 -4.55 7.67
N SER A 25 3.23 -4.91 6.90
CA SER A 25 2.65 -4.04 5.86
C SER A 25 2.18 -2.70 6.46
N LEU A 26 1.38 -2.75 7.53
CA LEU A 26 0.90 -1.56 8.23
C LEU A 26 2.04 -0.70 8.76
N THR A 27 3.05 -1.31 9.39
CA THR A 27 4.19 -0.57 9.94
C THR A 27 4.98 0.11 8.83
N ALA A 28 5.22 -0.58 7.72
CA ALA A 28 5.91 -0.01 6.57
C ALA A 28 5.12 1.13 5.92
N ALA A 29 3.81 0.97 5.76
CA ALA A 29 2.92 2.03 5.28
C ALA A 29 2.99 3.27 6.20
N CYS A 30 2.97 3.07 7.52
CA CYS A 30 3.11 4.17 8.49
C CYS A 30 4.45 4.89 8.33
N VAL A 31 5.55 4.14 8.23
CA VAL A 31 6.89 4.70 8.09
C VAL A 31 6.99 5.52 6.79
N LEU A 32 6.54 4.98 5.66
CA LEU A 32 6.58 5.70 4.39
C LEU A 32 5.67 6.93 4.38
N ALA A 33 4.48 6.86 4.97
CA ALA A 33 3.59 8.01 5.10
C ALA A 33 4.24 9.13 5.92
N VAL A 34 4.86 8.80 7.07
CA VAL A 34 5.58 9.77 7.89
C VAL A 34 6.76 10.37 7.14
N VAL A 35 7.53 9.55 6.41
CA VAL A 35 8.64 10.03 5.58
C VAL A 35 8.14 11.00 4.50
N GLY A 36 7.06 10.67 3.78
CA GLY A 36 6.49 11.54 2.75
C GLY A 36 5.99 12.87 3.29
N VAL A 37 5.26 12.86 4.41
CA VAL A 37 4.80 14.10 5.07
C VAL A 37 5.99 14.92 5.56
N ALA A 38 6.96 14.31 6.24
CA ALA A 38 8.13 15.03 6.76
C ALA A 38 8.99 15.63 5.62
N TRP A 39 9.18 14.88 4.53
CA TRP A 39 9.92 15.36 3.36
C TRP A 39 9.19 16.50 2.65
N GLY A 40 7.88 16.36 2.44
CA GLY A 40 7.05 17.40 1.81
C GLY A 40 7.07 18.72 2.60
N LEU A 41 7.00 18.64 3.93
CA LEU A 41 7.12 19.82 4.81
C LEU A 41 8.53 20.44 4.75
N SER A 42 9.57 19.62 4.70
CA SER A 42 10.96 20.10 4.69
C SER A 42 11.32 20.86 3.42
N VAL A 43 10.74 20.44 2.28
CA VAL A 43 11.01 21.01 0.95
C VAL A 43 9.97 22.06 0.54
N SER A 44 8.96 22.33 1.39
CA SER A 44 7.79 23.18 1.07
C SER A 44 7.10 22.76 -0.25
N SER A 45 7.14 21.47 -0.59
CA SER A 45 6.55 20.97 -1.83
C SER A 45 5.12 20.50 -1.58
N GLN A 46 4.17 21.20 -2.18
CA GLN A 46 2.75 20.87 -2.09
C GLN A 46 2.45 19.49 -2.70
N ILE A 47 3.14 19.11 -3.77
CA ILE A 47 2.97 17.82 -4.46
C ILE A 47 3.45 16.66 -3.58
N ILE A 48 4.62 16.79 -2.95
CA ILE A 48 5.17 15.73 -2.08
C ILE A 48 4.35 15.63 -0.78
N LEU A 49 3.95 16.76 -0.20
CA LEU A 49 3.12 16.76 1.01
C LEU A 49 1.77 16.08 0.74
N PHE A 50 1.19 16.34 -0.43
CA PHE A 50 -0.04 15.71 -0.88
C PHE A 50 0.12 14.19 -1.00
N ASP A 51 1.20 13.71 -1.64
CA ASP A 51 1.50 12.27 -1.73
C ASP A 51 1.68 11.62 -0.34
N GLY A 52 2.36 12.30 0.59
CA GLY A 52 2.47 11.87 1.98
C GLY A 52 1.13 11.75 2.70
N ALA A 53 0.21 12.69 2.46
CA ALA A 53 -1.15 12.64 2.99
C ALA A 53 -1.96 11.46 2.40
N TYR A 54 -1.77 11.12 1.13
CA TYR A 54 -2.35 9.91 0.52
C TYR A 54 -1.81 8.63 1.17
N GLY A 55 -0.54 8.63 1.59
CA GLY A 55 0.04 7.54 2.39
C GLY A 55 -0.75 7.22 3.65
N VAL A 56 -1.39 8.21 4.28
CA VAL A 56 -2.25 8.01 5.47
C VAL A 56 -3.50 7.18 5.14
N ILE A 57 -4.05 7.32 3.93
CA ILE A 57 -5.15 6.45 3.46
C ILE A 57 -4.66 5.01 3.36
N GLY A 58 -3.46 4.80 2.80
CA GLY A 58 -2.82 3.48 2.75
C GLY A 58 -2.65 2.85 4.14
N VAL A 59 -2.22 3.62 5.13
CA VAL A 59 -2.13 3.19 6.54
C VAL A 59 -3.49 2.76 7.09
N ALA A 60 -4.54 3.56 6.85
CA ALA A 60 -5.88 3.24 7.31
C ALA A 60 -6.40 1.93 6.68
N LEU A 61 -6.13 1.71 5.38
CA LEU A 61 -6.50 0.48 4.69
C LEU A 61 -5.74 -0.74 5.22
N SER A 62 -4.41 -0.68 5.35
CA SER A 62 -3.65 -1.79 5.94
C SER A 62 -4.09 -2.08 7.39
N GLY A 63 -4.50 -1.04 8.13
CA GLY A 63 -5.10 -1.18 9.46
C GLY A 63 -6.44 -1.93 9.43
N LEU A 64 -7.30 -1.63 8.44
CA LEU A 64 -8.55 -2.33 8.21
C LEU A 64 -8.32 -3.81 7.85
N THR A 65 -7.33 -4.11 7.01
CA THR A 65 -6.93 -5.49 6.65
C THR A 65 -6.48 -6.27 7.89
N LEU A 66 -5.62 -5.68 8.72
CA LEU A 66 -5.19 -6.30 9.98
C LEU A 66 -6.35 -6.48 10.97
N HIS A 67 -7.29 -5.52 11.02
CA HIS A 67 -8.47 -5.62 11.87
C HIS A 67 -9.40 -6.76 11.41
N ALA A 68 -9.61 -6.91 10.10
CA ALA A 68 -10.40 -8.01 9.55
C ALA A 68 -9.77 -9.37 9.84
N SER A 69 -8.46 -9.53 9.65
CA SER A 69 -7.72 -10.75 10.03
C SER A 69 -7.91 -11.09 11.51
N ASN A 70 -7.84 -10.08 12.40
CA ASN A 70 -8.10 -10.25 13.83
C ASN A 70 -9.54 -10.72 14.12
N LEU A 71 -10.54 -10.22 13.38
CA LEU A 71 -11.93 -10.63 13.57
C LEU A 71 -12.21 -12.04 13.05
N VAL A 72 -11.60 -12.44 11.93
CA VAL A 72 -11.69 -13.81 11.39
C VAL A 72 -11.12 -14.82 12.38
N ARG A 73 -9.95 -14.52 12.96
CA ARG A 73 -9.28 -15.38 13.95
C ARG A 73 -10.09 -15.61 15.24
N ARG A 74 -11.05 -14.75 15.59
CA ARG A 74 -11.90 -14.95 16.77
C ARG A 74 -12.90 -16.10 16.63
N GLY A 75 -13.06 -16.66 15.43
CA GLY A 75 -13.92 -17.82 15.17
C GLY A 75 -15.42 -17.50 15.30
N PRO A 76 -16.28 -18.54 15.26
CA PRO A 76 -17.73 -18.40 15.40
C PRO A 76 -18.11 -17.80 16.75
N SER A 77 -19.09 -16.89 16.75
CA SER A 77 -19.67 -16.34 17.98
C SER A 77 -21.19 -16.56 17.99
N SER A 78 -21.83 -16.43 19.16
CA SER A 78 -23.30 -16.56 19.27
C SER A 78 -24.09 -15.65 18.32
N ARG A 79 -23.46 -14.57 17.81
CA ARG A 79 -24.05 -13.64 16.83
C ARG A 79 -23.67 -13.98 15.37
N TYR A 80 -22.61 -14.78 15.16
CA TYR A 80 -22.12 -15.24 13.85
C TYR A 80 -21.83 -16.75 13.90
N PRO A 81 -22.87 -17.60 13.80
CA PRO A 81 -22.75 -19.05 13.98
C PRO A 81 -21.90 -19.73 12.90
N PHE A 82 -21.83 -19.14 11.71
CA PHE A 82 -21.08 -19.65 10.56
C PHE A 82 -19.66 -19.06 10.43
N GLY A 83 -19.16 -18.35 11.45
CA GLY A 83 -17.85 -17.69 11.39
C GLY A 83 -17.87 -16.31 10.73
N ARG A 84 -16.68 -15.78 10.41
CA ARG A 84 -16.47 -14.40 9.92
C ARG A 84 -15.63 -14.35 8.64
N GLU A 85 -15.51 -15.47 7.94
CA GLU A 85 -14.61 -15.63 6.79
C GLU A 85 -14.97 -14.70 5.62
N ALA A 86 -16.25 -14.34 5.47
CA ALA A 86 -16.71 -13.36 4.49
C ALA A 86 -16.17 -11.93 4.69
N LEU A 87 -15.60 -11.61 5.86
CA LEU A 87 -14.96 -10.30 6.10
C LEU A 87 -13.73 -10.09 5.23
N GLY A 88 -13.00 -11.17 4.89
CA GLY A 88 -11.81 -11.07 4.04
C GLY A 88 -12.14 -10.45 2.68
N PRO A 89 -13.00 -11.10 1.86
CA PRO A 89 -13.42 -10.57 0.57
C PRO A 89 -14.06 -9.18 0.62
N LEU A 90 -14.80 -8.86 1.69
CA LEU A 90 -15.40 -7.52 1.86
C LEU A 90 -14.34 -6.42 2.03
N VAL A 91 -13.32 -6.66 2.87
CA VAL A 91 -12.24 -5.68 3.05
C VAL A 91 -11.41 -5.53 1.78
N LEU A 92 -11.14 -6.62 1.08
CA LEU A 92 -10.47 -6.57 -0.21
C LEU A 92 -11.28 -5.78 -1.26
N GLY A 93 -12.60 -5.92 -1.25
CA GLY A 93 -13.48 -5.12 -2.11
C GLY A 93 -13.41 -3.62 -1.81
N VAL A 94 -13.43 -3.24 -0.53
CA VAL A 94 -13.27 -1.83 -0.11
C VAL A 94 -11.89 -1.28 -0.52
N GLN A 95 -10.84 -2.06 -0.30
CA GLN A 95 -9.49 -1.68 -0.68
C GLN A 95 -9.35 -1.48 -2.20
N GLY A 96 -9.92 -2.38 -2.99
CA GLY A 96 -9.96 -2.26 -4.45
C GLY A 96 -10.70 -1.01 -4.93
N LEU A 97 -11.84 -0.66 -4.31
CA LEU A 97 -12.59 0.56 -4.63
C LEU A 97 -11.80 1.83 -4.30
N VAL A 98 -11.11 1.86 -3.17
CA VAL A 98 -10.29 3.01 -2.76
C VAL A 98 -9.10 3.16 -3.71
N LEU A 99 -8.45 2.07 -4.09
CA LEU A 99 -7.35 2.08 -5.06
C LEU A 99 -7.82 2.60 -6.44
N LEU A 100 -8.99 2.14 -6.90
CA LEU A 100 -9.62 2.65 -8.13
C LEU A 100 -9.88 4.16 -8.05
N GLY A 101 -10.41 4.63 -6.93
CA GLY A 101 -10.63 6.06 -6.68
C GLY A 101 -9.32 6.86 -6.67
N ALA A 102 -8.27 6.34 -6.03
CA ALA A 102 -6.96 6.96 -5.99
C ALA A 102 -6.33 7.08 -7.39
N PHE A 103 -6.42 6.04 -8.22
CA PHE A 103 -5.97 6.11 -9.61
C PHE A 103 -6.79 7.11 -10.45
N GLY A 104 -8.11 7.10 -10.29
CA GLY A 104 -8.98 8.07 -10.98
C GLY A 104 -8.61 9.51 -10.60
N TYR A 105 -8.37 9.76 -9.31
CA TYR A 105 -7.91 11.05 -8.82
C TYR A 105 -6.53 11.41 -9.40
N ALA A 106 -5.56 10.50 -9.37
CA ALA A 106 -4.21 10.75 -9.87
C ALA A 106 -4.20 11.12 -11.36
N VAL A 107 -5.06 10.51 -12.17
CA VAL A 107 -5.21 10.87 -13.59
C VAL A 107 -5.77 12.29 -13.75
N ILE A 108 -6.81 12.64 -12.98
CA ILE A 108 -7.39 13.99 -13.01
C ILE A 108 -6.34 15.02 -12.59
N ASP A 109 -5.64 14.76 -11.49
CA ASP A 109 -4.58 15.64 -10.98
C ASP A 109 -3.46 15.85 -12.00
N ALA A 110 -2.97 14.77 -12.64
CA ALA A 110 -1.95 14.84 -13.68
C ALA A 110 -2.40 15.68 -14.88
N ILE A 111 -3.66 15.52 -15.34
CA ILE A 111 -4.22 16.34 -16.43
C ILE A 111 -4.25 17.82 -16.02
N GLN A 112 -4.74 18.12 -14.83
CA GLN A 112 -4.82 19.50 -14.32
C GLN A 112 -3.44 20.13 -14.19
N LEU A 113 -2.44 19.38 -13.71
CA LEU A 113 -1.05 19.83 -13.59
C LEU A 113 -0.45 20.19 -14.95
N ILE A 114 -0.67 19.36 -15.98
CA ILE A 114 -0.20 19.63 -17.35
C ILE A 114 -0.88 20.89 -17.91
N LEU A 115 -2.21 21.00 -17.75
CA LEU A 115 -2.97 22.16 -18.24
C LEU A 115 -2.60 23.47 -17.52
N ALA A 116 -2.19 23.40 -16.26
CA ALA A 116 -1.70 24.53 -15.48
C ALA A 116 -0.28 25.00 -15.89
N GLY A 117 0.35 24.32 -16.85
CA GLY A 117 1.71 24.64 -17.30
C GLY A 117 2.82 23.87 -16.59
N GLY A 118 2.47 22.81 -15.84
CA GLY A 118 3.41 22.00 -15.06
C GLY A 118 3.50 22.43 -13.59
N GLY A 119 4.24 21.64 -12.80
CA GLY A 119 4.47 21.91 -11.38
C GLY A 119 5.81 22.59 -11.14
N GLN A 120 5.84 23.59 -10.26
CA GLN A 120 7.09 24.08 -9.66
C GLN A 120 7.45 23.13 -8.51
N THR A 121 8.30 22.14 -8.78
CA THR A 121 8.84 21.25 -7.75
C THR A 121 10.35 21.20 -7.91
N GLU A 122 11.06 21.32 -6.79
CA GLU A 122 12.50 21.04 -6.71
C GLU A 122 12.76 19.61 -7.18
N LEU A 123 13.13 19.46 -8.46
CA LEU A 123 13.25 18.18 -9.16
C LEU A 123 14.23 17.24 -8.45
N GLY A 124 15.34 17.78 -7.92
CA GLY A 124 16.30 17.00 -7.13
C GLY A 124 15.68 16.39 -5.86
N ALA A 125 14.90 17.19 -5.11
CA ALA A 125 14.26 16.71 -3.88
C ALA A 125 13.12 15.71 -4.17
N ALA A 126 12.39 15.91 -5.27
CA ALA A 126 11.36 14.96 -5.73
C ALA A 126 11.96 13.63 -6.17
N LEU A 127 13.11 13.65 -6.84
CA LEU A 127 13.81 12.44 -7.28
C LEU A 127 14.33 11.62 -6.08
N VAL A 128 14.92 12.27 -5.07
CA VAL A 128 15.33 11.61 -3.82
C VAL A 128 14.14 10.95 -3.12
N TYR A 129 13.02 11.68 -3.01
CA TYR A 129 11.79 11.12 -2.44
C TYR A 129 11.29 9.91 -3.24
N ALA A 130 11.23 10.01 -4.56
CA ALA A 130 10.80 8.92 -5.45
C ALA A 130 11.68 7.68 -5.29
N VAL A 131 13.00 7.83 -5.13
CA VAL A 131 13.91 6.71 -4.86
C VAL A 131 13.57 6.04 -3.53
N ILE A 132 13.38 6.82 -2.46
CA ILE A 132 13.06 6.29 -1.14
C ILE A 132 11.72 5.53 -1.17
N ALA A 133 10.69 6.13 -1.77
CA ALA A 133 9.37 5.52 -1.89
C ALA A 133 9.40 4.25 -2.75
N PHE A 134 10.11 4.26 -3.88
CA PHE A 134 10.29 3.10 -4.76
C PHE A 134 11.03 1.95 -4.05
N VAL A 135 12.17 2.23 -3.43
CA VAL A 135 12.97 1.20 -2.75
C VAL A 135 12.21 0.65 -1.54
N GLY A 136 11.61 1.52 -0.74
CA GLY A 136 10.81 1.12 0.42
C GLY A 136 9.64 0.22 0.02
N SER A 137 8.87 0.62 -1.00
CA SER A 137 7.76 -0.19 -1.51
C SER A 137 8.21 -1.51 -2.14
N LEU A 138 9.34 -1.52 -2.84
CA LEU A 138 9.90 -2.73 -3.45
C LEU A 138 10.33 -3.74 -2.41
N ILE A 139 10.99 -3.31 -1.34
CA ILE A 139 11.39 -4.18 -0.23
C ILE A 139 10.15 -4.84 0.38
N VAL A 140 9.13 -4.06 0.69
CA VAL A 140 7.91 -4.56 1.33
C VAL A 140 7.14 -5.50 0.41
N PHE A 141 7.02 -5.18 -0.87
CA PHE A 141 6.45 -6.06 -1.90
C PHE A 141 7.14 -7.42 -1.92
N LEU A 142 8.47 -7.45 -1.98
CA LEU A 142 9.24 -8.69 -2.06
C LEU A 142 9.09 -9.54 -0.78
N LEU A 143 9.03 -8.91 0.39
CA LEU A 143 8.79 -9.59 1.66
C LEU A 143 7.38 -10.20 1.70
N LEU A 144 6.34 -9.41 1.41
CA LEU A 144 4.95 -9.87 1.44
C LEU A 144 4.68 -10.95 0.39
N ARG A 145 5.22 -10.81 -0.82
CA ARG A 145 5.08 -11.82 -1.89
C ARG A 145 5.64 -13.19 -1.49
N ARG A 146 6.69 -13.22 -0.67
CA ARG A 146 7.24 -14.48 -0.12
C ARG A 146 6.35 -15.06 0.98
N MET A 147 5.59 -14.22 1.68
CA MET A 147 4.75 -14.60 2.82
C MET A 147 3.28 -14.84 2.46
N SER A 148 2.89 -14.62 1.20
CA SER A 148 1.49 -14.68 0.75
C SER A 148 0.97 -16.05 0.38
N ALA A 149 1.77 -17.11 0.52
CA ALA A 149 1.46 -18.44 -0.03
C ALA A 149 0.12 -19.03 0.47
N ASP A 150 -0.26 -18.76 1.71
CA ASP A 150 -1.44 -19.35 2.37
C ASP A 150 -2.47 -18.29 2.80
N SER A 151 -2.37 -17.04 2.33
CA SER A 151 -3.27 -15.95 2.75
C SER A 151 -3.61 -14.99 1.61
N GLU A 152 -4.91 -14.93 1.29
CA GLU A 152 -5.46 -14.00 0.30
C GLU A 152 -5.32 -12.53 0.75
N LEU A 153 -5.41 -12.27 2.06
CA LEU A 153 -5.22 -10.92 2.60
C LEU A 153 -3.78 -10.43 2.40
N VAL A 154 -2.80 -11.30 2.66
CA VAL A 154 -1.37 -10.96 2.43
C VAL A 154 -1.07 -10.85 0.94
N ALA A 155 -1.69 -11.69 0.10
CA ALA A 155 -1.55 -11.59 -1.35
C ALA A 155 -2.10 -10.26 -1.90
N ALA A 156 -3.23 -9.78 -1.37
CA ALA A 156 -3.78 -8.49 -1.75
C ALA A 156 -2.91 -7.31 -1.28
N GLU A 157 -2.38 -7.34 -0.06
CA GLU A 157 -1.40 -6.35 0.39
C GLU A 157 -0.17 -6.36 -0.54
N ALA A 158 0.38 -7.53 -0.87
CA ALA A 158 1.49 -7.63 -1.82
C ALA A 158 1.16 -7.02 -3.19
N ALA A 159 -0.06 -7.24 -3.72
CA ALA A 159 -0.50 -6.62 -4.97
C ALA A 159 -0.58 -5.09 -4.87
N GLN A 160 -1.05 -4.55 -3.74
CA GLN A 160 -1.05 -3.11 -3.49
C GLN A 160 0.36 -2.54 -3.47
N TRP A 161 1.31 -3.21 -2.79
CA TRP A 161 2.72 -2.80 -2.80
C TRP A 161 3.36 -2.90 -4.18
N ALA A 162 2.95 -3.86 -5.01
CA ALA A 162 3.39 -3.94 -6.40
C ALA A 162 2.93 -2.72 -7.22
N ALA A 163 1.70 -2.26 -7.02
CA ALA A 163 1.20 -1.04 -7.65
C ALA A 163 2.00 0.19 -7.20
N ALA A 164 2.35 0.29 -5.91
CA ALA A 164 3.20 1.36 -5.40
C ALA A 164 4.61 1.35 -6.03
N VAL A 165 5.20 0.16 -6.25
CA VAL A 165 6.49 0.01 -6.96
C VAL A 165 6.38 0.53 -8.40
N LEU A 166 5.31 0.20 -9.12
CA LEU A 166 5.10 0.66 -10.49
C LEU A 166 4.92 2.18 -10.56
N LEU A 167 4.15 2.76 -9.64
CA LEU A 167 4.02 4.22 -9.51
C LEU A 167 5.36 4.87 -9.20
N GLY A 168 6.13 4.35 -8.24
CA GLY A 168 7.45 4.86 -7.89
C GLY A 168 8.43 4.79 -9.08
N LEU A 169 8.39 3.71 -9.86
CA LEU A 169 9.19 3.59 -11.08
C LEU A 169 8.79 4.63 -12.12
N ALA A 170 7.48 4.85 -12.33
CA ALA A 170 6.98 5.87 -13.24
C ALA A 170 7.41 7.28 -12.80
N MET A 171 7.37 7.58 -11.50
CA MET A 171 7.88 8.84 -10.94
C MET A 171 9.38 9.01 -11.20
N LEU A 172 10.19 7.96 -10.97
CA LEU A 172 11.63 8.01 -11.22
C LEU A 172 11.94 8.31 -12.69
N ILE A 173 11.25 7.66 -13.61
CA ILE A 173 11.40 7.92 -15.05
C ILE A 173 10.99 9.36 -15.37
N GLY A 174 9.84 9.82 -14.84
CA GLY A 174 9.34 11.17 -15.06
C GLY A 174 10.29 12.26 -14.56
N PHE A 175 10.75 12.17 -13.31
CA PHE A 175 11.66 13.15 -12.74
C PHE A 175 13.05 13.12 -13.38
N THR A 176 13.56 11.93 -13.73
CA THR A 176 14.85 11.83 -14.45
C THR A 176 14.75 12.47 -15.82
N THR A 177 13.66 12.23 -16.55
CA THR A 177 13.43 12.84 -17.87
C THR A 177 13.28 14.36 -17.76
N ALA A 178 12.56 14.85 -16.75
CA ALA A 178 12.39 16.27 -16.51
C ALA A 178 13.73 16.98 -16.19
N LEU A 179 14.58 16.38 -15.36
CA LEU A 179 15.93 16.90 -15.09
C LEU A 179 16.79 16.99 -16.34
N LEU A 180 16.77 15.96 -17.19
CA LEU A 180 17.53 15.96 -18.44
C LEU A 180 17.07 17.06 -19.42
N LEU A 181 15.79 17.41 -19.39
CA LEU A 181 15.22 18.49 -20.21
C LEU A 181 15.48 19.87 -19.61
N GLU A 182 15.59 19.99 -18.29
CA GLU A 182 15.94 21.25 -17.61
C GLU A 182 17.41 21.65 -17.86
N ASP A 183 18.31 20.67 -17.93
CA ASP A 183 19.74 20.88 -18.18
C ASP A 183 20.10 21.12 -19.67
N SER A 184 19.12 21.09 -20.60
CA SER A 184 19.31 21.23 -22.06
C SER A 184 18.95 22.64 -22.58
#